data_AF-A0A5E6WP84-F1
#
_entry.id   AF-A0A5E6WP84-F1
#
_cell.length_a   1.000
_cell.length_b   1.000
_cell.length_c   1.000
_cell.angle_alpha   90.00
_cell.angle_beta   90.00
_cell.angle_gamma   90.00
#
_symmetry.space_group_name_H-M   'P 1'
#
loop_
_entity.id
_entity.type
_entity.pdbx_description
1 polymer ?
#
loop_
_entity_poly.entity_id
_entity_poly.type
_entity_poly.pdbx_seq_one_letter_code
_entity_poly.pdbx_strand_id
1 'polypeptide(L)' 'MNTQTNTLDYKQCMQNAALAFLERHQAEHLGDLSALRKRAIFHLVENLDVAEPVATKLTDLAHIELLDLAHRQRSTNS' A
#
# COMPACT_ATOMS: atom_id res chain seq x y z
N MET A 1 -29.08 3.24 0.11
CA MET A 1 -27.85 4.04 0.08
C MET A 1 -26.64 3.12 0.30
N ASN A 2 -26.00 2.74 -0.81
CA ASN A 2 -24.55 2.83 -1.05
C ASN A 2 -23.55 2.12 -0.11
N THR A 3 -23.89 0.96 0.46
CA THR A 3 -22.90 0.12 1.18
C THR A 3 -21.71 -0.26 0.28
N GLN A 4 -21.96 -0.53 -1.01
CA GLN A 4 -20.93 -0.84 -2.01
C GLN A 4 -19.94 0.32 -2.21
N THR A 5 -20.44 1.56 -2.33
CA THR A 5 -19.62 2.75 -2.56
C THR A 5 -18.71 3.01 -1.36
N ASN A 6 -19.27 2.94 -0.14
CA ASN A 6 -18.50 3.08 1.09
C ASN A 6 -17.40 2.01 1.22
N THR A 7 -17.65 0.78 0.78
CA THR A 7 -16.61 -0.27 0.82
C THR A 7 -15.49 -0.08 -0.21
N LEU A 8 -15.79 0.49 -1.38
CA LEU A 8 -14.79 0.82 -2.38
C LEU A 8 -13.94 2.00 -1.91
N ASP A 9 -14.59 3.05 -1.43
CA ASP A 9 -13.91 4.25 -0.90
C ASP A 9 -13.02 3.90 0.29
N TYR A 10 -13.49 3.02 1.19
CA TYR A 10 -12.69 2.52 2.30
C TYR A 10 -11.44 1.77 1.82
N LYS A 11 -11.60 0.80 0.91
CA LYS A 11 -10.46 0.01 0.39
C LYS A 11 -9.44 0.92 -0.30
N GLN A 12 -9.92 1.86 -1.11
CA GLN A 12 -9.04 2.79 -1.81
C GLN A 12 -8.30 3.72 -0.84
N CYS A 13 -8.97 4.21 0.21
CA CYS A 13 -8.35 4.99 1.26
C CYS A 13 -7.24 4.19 1.99
N MET A 14 -7.53 2.94 2.37
CA MET A 14 -6.56 2.09 3.06
C MET A 14 -5.40 1.65 2.14
N GLN A 15 -5.65 1.42 0.85
CA GLN A 15 -4.59 1.17 -0.12
C GLN A 15 -3.67 2.39 -0.27
N ASN A 16 -4.24 3.60 -0.36
CA ASN A 16 -3.45 4.84 -0.43
C ASN A 16 -2.60 5.05 0.84
N ALA A 17 -3.14 4.72 2.01
CA ALA A 17 -2.38 4.77 3.26
C ALA A 17 -1.19 3.79 3.25
N ALA A 18 -1.40 2.58 2.74
CA ALA A 18 -0.34 1.60 2.56
C ALA A 18 0.71 2.09 1.56
N LEU A 19 0.29 2.64 0.41
CA LEU A 19 1.19 3.19 -0.62
C LEU A 19 2.07 4.30 -0.03
N ALA A 20 1.46 5.28 0.64
CA ALA A 20 2.20 6.37 1.28
C ALA A 20 3.17 5.86 2.37
N PHE A 21 2.85 4.79 3.08
CA PHE A 21 3.77 4.15 4.01
C PHE A 21 4.96 3.51 3.26
N LEU A 22 4.68 2.74 2.21
CA LEU A 22 5.71 2.09 1.40
C LEU A 22 6.66 3.12 0.76
N GLU A 23 6.14 4.20 0.19
CA GLU A 23 6.93 5.26 -0.44
C GLU A 23 7.90 5.94 0.53
N ARG A 24 7.46 6.17 1.78
CA ARG A 24 8.28 6.82 2.83
C ARG A 24 9.35 5.89 3.38
N HIS A 25 9.02 4.61 3.55
CA HIS A 25 9.90 3.66 4.25
C HIS A 25 10.74 2.78 3.30
N GLN A 26 10.49 2.78 1.98
CA GLN A 26 11.27 1.95 1.04
C GLN A 26 12.79 2.22 1.10
N ALA A 27 13.19 3.47 1.36
CA ALA A 27 14.60 3.85 1.47
C ALA A 27 15.28 3.27 2.73
N GLU A 28 14.53 3.08 3.82
CA GLU A 28 15.04 2.50 5.07
C GLU A 28 15.37 1.01 4.92
N HIS A 29 14.68 0.31 4.02
CA HIS A 29 14.78 -1.13 3.88
C HIS A 29 15.78 -1.58 2.81
N LEU A 30 16.42 -0.67 2.06
CA LEU A 30 17.47 -0.95 1.07
C LEU A 30 17.16 -2.13 0.11
N GLY A 31 15.88 -2.37 -0.20
CA GLY A 31 15.45 -3.47 -1.06
C GLY A 31 14.92 -4.72 -0.35
N ASP A 32 14.89 -4.79 0.99
CA ASP A 32 14.11 -5.80 1.71
C ASP A 32 12.60 -5.48 1.65
N LEU A 33 12.03 -5.82 0.50
CA LEU A 33 10.62 -5.64 0.21
C LEU A 33 9.72 -6.51 1.10
N SER A 34 10.23 -7.63 1.62
CA SER A 34 9.46 -8.51 2.51
C SER A 34 9.28 -7.86 3.89
N ALA A 35 10.35 -7.33 4.48
CA ALA A 35 10.27 -6.59 5.74
C ALA A 35 9.44 -5.32 5.61
N LEU A 36 9.59 -4.58 4.50
CA LEU A 36 8.81 -3.39 4.22
C LEU A 36 7.30 -3.70 4.14
N ARG A 37 6.91 -4.77 3.40
CA ARG A 37 5.51 -5.21 3.33
C ARG A 37 4.96 -5.62 4.69
N LYS A 38 5.71 -6.38 5.49
CA LYS A 38 5.28 -6.75 6.85
C LYS A 38 5.03 -5.54 7.74
N ARG A 39 5.90 -4.52 7.67
CA ARG A 39 5.68 -3.25 8.42
C ARG A 39 4.46 -2.49 7.94
N ALA A 40 4.18 -2.46 6.64
CA ALA A 40 2.98 -1.81 6.11
C ALA A 40 1.71 -2.52 6.55
N ILE A 41 1.69 -3.87 6.54
CA ILE A 41 0.57 -4.67 7.06
C ILE A 41 0.36 -4.39 8.54
N PHE A 42 1.42 -4.42 9.35
CA PHE A 42 1.36 -4.10 10.77
C PHE A 42 0.83 -2.67 11.02
N HIS A 43 1.25 -1.70 10.20
CA HIS A 43 0.76 -0.33 10.33
C HIS A 43 -0.75 -0.24 10.09
N LEU A 44 -1.26 -0.88 9.03
CA LEU A 44 -2.69 -0.94 8.71
C LEU A 44 -3.50 -1.64 9.81
N VAL A 45 -2.99 -2.73 10.38
CA VAL A 45 -3.67 -3.47 11.45
C VAL A 45 -3.68 -2.65 12.73
N GLU A 46 -2.51 -2.22 13.22
CA GLU A 46 -2.40 -1.64 14.56
C GLU A 46 -2.82 -0.18 14.64
N ASN A 47 -2.63 0.60 13.58
CA ASN A 47 -2.90 2.05 13.61
C ASN A 47 -4.21 2.42 12.91
N LEU A 48 -4.69 1.58 11.99
CA LEU A 48 -5.88 1.85 11.18
C LEU A 48 -6.99 0.81 11.39
N ASP A 49 -6.80 -0.14 12.31
CA ASP A 49 -7.76 -1.18 12.69
C ASP A 49 -8.29 -1.98 11.49
N VAL A 50 -7.44 -2.19 10.49
CA VAL A 50 -7.78 -2.97 9.30
C VAL A 50 -7.55 -4.44 9.60
N ALA A 51 -8.55 -5.29 9.32
CA ALA A 51 -8.39 -6.74 9.48
C ALA A 51 -7.18 -7.26 8.69
N GLU A 52 -6.34 -8.09 9.30
CA GLU A 52 -5.07 -8.55 8.72
C GLU A 52 -5.18 -9.15 7.31
N PRO A 53 -6.21 -9.97 6.96
CA PRO A 53 -6.38 -10.46 5.59
C PRO A 53 -6.68 -9.35 4.57
N VAL A 54 -7.30 -8.26 5.01
CA VAL A 54 -7.60 -7.08 4.19
C VAL A 54 -6.35 -6.22 4.07
N ALA A 55 -5.65 -5.97 5.18
CA ALA A 55 -4.39 -5.22 5.20
C ALA A 55 -3.33 -5.86 4.29
N THR A 56 -3.22 -7.20 4.30
CA THR A 56 -2.33 -7.96 3.42
C THR A 56 -2.65 -7.70 1.95
N LYS A 57 -3.92 -7.87 1.55
CA LYS A 57 -4.36 -7.63 0.16
C LYS A 57 -4.11 -6.19 -0.30
N LEU A 58 -4.43 -5.22 0.55
CA LEU A 58 -4.25 -3.80 0.23
C LEU A 58 -2.76 -3.44 0.12
N THR A 59 -1.91 -4.00 0.98
CA THR A 59 -0.46 -3.82 0.90
C THR A 59 0.10 -4.41 -0.39
N ASP A 60 -0.37 -5.60 -0.80
CA ASP A 60 0.05 -6.23 -2.04
C ASP A 60 -0.33 -5.38 -3.27
N LEU A 61 -1.54 -4.83 -3.28
CA LEU A 61 -2.02 -3.91 -4.32
C LEU A 61 -1.20 -2.62 -4.37
N ALA A 62 -1.00 -1.98 -3.21
CA ALA A 62 -0.20 -0.76 -3.09
C ALA A 62 1.24 -0.97 -3.58
N HIS A 63 1.81 -2.16 -3.32
CA HIS A 63 3.15 -2.47 -3.78
C HIS A 63 3.24 -2.65 -5.29
N ILE A 64 2.25 -3.30 -5.92
CA ILE A 64 2.17 -3.38 -7.39
C ILE A 64 2.08 -1.98 -7.98
N GLU A 65 1.23 -1.13 -7.42
CA GLU A 65 1.06 0.25 -7.83
C GLU A 65 2.35 1.06 -7.71
N LEU A 66 3.10 0.89 -6.61
CA LEU A 66 4.40 1.53 -6.42
C LEU A 66 5.41 1.15 -7.53
N LEU A 67 5.46 -0.13 -7.89
CA LEU A 67 6.34 -0.61 -8.98
C LEU A 67 5.90 -0.03 -10.33
N ASP A 68 4.59 -0.02 -10.61
CA ASP A 68 4.04 0.56 -11.83
C ASP A 68 4.33 2.06 -11.94
N LEU A 69 4.22 2.82 -10.85
CA LEU A 69 4.57 4.23 -10.79
C LEU A 69 6.07 4.44 -11.07
N ALA A 70 6.94 3.65 -10.45
CA ALA A 70 8.38 3.70 -10.68
C ALA A 70 8.74 3.38 -12.14
N HIS A 71 8.06 2.41 -12.76
CA HIS A 71 8.23 2.08 -14.18
C HIS A 71 7.80 3.25 -15.09
N ARG A 72 6.64 3.87 -14.82
CA ARG A 72 6.16 5.02 -15.60
C ARG A 72 7.13 6.20 -15.54
N GLN A 73 7.64 6.52 -14.35
CA GLN A 73 8.60 7.62 -14.17
C GLN A 73 9.91 7.39 -14.95
N ARG A 74 10.35 6.13 -15.09
CA ARG A 74 11.53 5.79 -15.89
C ARG A 74 11.29 5.99 -17.38
N SER A 75 10.10 5.63 -17.87
CA SER A 75 9.73 5.78 -19.29
C SER A 75 9.50 7.22 -19.72
N THR A 76 9.12 8.14 -18.81
CA THR A 76 8.95 9.57 -19.12
C THR A 76 10.25 10.36 -19.13
N ASN A 77 11.34 9.80 -18.57
CA ASN A 77 12.66 10.42 -18.49
C ASN A 77 13.65 9.89 -19.56
N SER A 78 13.17 9.14 -20.55
CA SER A 78 13.98 8.59 -21.66
C SER A 78 13.75 9.34 -22.97
#